data_AF-A0A924KGL3-F1
#
_entry.id   AF-A0A924KGL3-F1
#
_cell.length_a   1.000
_cell.length_b   1.000
_cell.length_c   1.000
_cell.angle_alpha   90.00
_cell.angle_beta   90.00
_cell.angle_gamma   90.00
#
_symmetry.space_group_name_H-M   'P 1'
#
loop_
_entity.id
_entity.type
_entity.pdbx_description
1 polymer ?
#
loop_
_entity_poly.entity_id
_entity_poly.type
_entity_poly.pdbx_seq_one_letter_code
_entity_poly.pdbx_strand_id
1 'polypeptide(L)'
;FASITAAAVQEKDKAAFETFIQNRTKLEQELITAKSSYAGVSGFKSALDPVIKKIGKENPTLKDLEDFKPQGEREVAVKNALLGILKEMDFKSFYEGQILEGVKYYNSQINYNYNVDYDPRSIVGDDPNNSKERFYGNNDIKGPDALHGSHVTGIIGADRSNTLGIKGVADNVLIMGVRNTPNGDERDKDVANAIRYATDNGAKVINMSFGKAYSWDKAIVDEAVKYAVSKDVLLVQAAGNDNKDIDVEPSFPSRKYLNGELASSYITVGASGFVDDETLKASFSNFGKTTVDVFAPGVNINSTTPENGYKLENGTSMAAPVVAGLAALIRSYYPKLTAVKVKEIILKSVVKINHNVNYLKGTEQVSLPFAEICVTGGIVNAYNALKLAATYK
;
A
#
# COMPACT_ATOMS: atom_id res chain seq x y z
N PHE A 1 5.92 -3.93 29.04
CA PHE A 1 7.36 -3.58 29.14
C PHE A 1 7.65 -2.10 29.33
N ALA A 2 6.75 -1.16 28.97
CA ALA A 2 7.04 0.28 29.00
C ALA A 2 7.52 0.87 30.34
N SER A 3 7.20 0.22 31.47
CA SER A 3 7.59 0.64 32.83
C SER A 3 8.58 -0.31 33.51
N ILE A 4 9.12 -1.30 32.79
CA ILE A 4 9.95 -2.38 33.35
C ILE A 4 11.41 -2.17 32.95
N THR A 5 12.34 -2.30 33.90
CA THR A 5 13.79 -2.26 33.63
C THR A 5 14.28 -3.62 33.15
N ALA A 6 15.38 -3.67 32.38
CA ALA A 6 15.95 -4.91 31.87
C ALA A 6 16.22 -5.95 32.98
N ALA A 7 16.62 -5.49 34.18
CA ALA A 7 16.88 -6.35 35.34
C ALA A 7 15.62 -7.01 35.92
N ALA A 8 14.43 -6.45 35.65
CA ALA A 8 13.14 -6.95 36.16
C ALA A 8 12.39 -7.85 35.15
N VAL A 9 12.99 -8.12 33.97
CA VAL A 9 12.38 -8.96 32.93
C VAL A 9 12.66 -10.43 33.23
N GLN A 10 11.61 -11.26 33.26
CA GLN A 10 11.75 -12.70 33.42
C GLN A 10 12.44 -13.33 32.20
N GLU A 11 13.19 -14.42 32.39
CA GLU A 11 13.94 -15.08 31.32
C GLU A 11 13.09 -15.38 30.08
N LYS A 12 11.88 -15.90 30.28
CA LYS A 12 10.92 -16.23 29.21
C LYS A 12 10.49 -15.02 28.37
N ASP A 13 10.61 -13.81 28.90
CA ASP A 13 10.12 -12.57 28.30
C ASP A 13 11.26 -11.72 27.69
N LYS A 14 12.52 -12.12 27.85
CA LYS A 14 13.68 -11.35 27.39
C LYS A 14 13.67 -11.06 25.89
N ALA A 15 13.37 -12.05 25.06
CA ALA A 15 13.33 -11.86 23.60
C ALA A 15 12.22 -10.87 23.19
N ALA A 16 11.05 -10.93 23.84
CA ALA A 16 9.96 -9.99 23.61
C ALA A 16 10.32 -8.58 24.11
N PHE A 17 11.07 -8.48 25.21
CA PHE A 17 11.58 -7.22 25.73
C PHE A 17 12.64 -6.58 24.81
N GLU A 18 13.59 -7.35 24.28
CA GLU A 18 14.57 -6.86 23.30
C GLU A 18 13.87 -6.31 22.05
N THR A 19 12.89 -7.06 21.52
CA THR A 19 12.05 -6.61 20.41
C THR A 19 11.31 -5.31 20.75
N PHE A 20 10.76 -5.21 21.97
CA PHE A 20 10.11 -4.00 22.45
C PHE A 20 11.07 -2.80 22.47
N ILE A 21 12.31 -2.96 22.94
CA ILE A 21 13.31 -1.90 22.96
C ILE A 21 13.67 -1.48 21.54
N GLN A 22 13.93 -2.42 20.62
CA GLN A 22 14.21 -2.11 19.21
C GLN A 22 13.07 -1.32 18.56
N ASN A 23 11.83 -1.75 18.77
CA ASN A 23 10.65 -1.08 18.23
C ASN A 23 10.45 0.30 18.86
N ARG A 24 10.71 0.46 20.16
CA ARG A 24 10.63 1.76 20.85
C ARG A 24 11.65 2.75 20.30
N THR A 25 12.91 2.32 20.16
CA THR A 25 13.97 3.15 19.57
C THR A 25 13.63 3.58 18.15
N LYS A 26 13.16 2.64 17.31
CA LYS A 26 12.74 2.94 15.95
C LYS A 26 11.60 3.95 15.90
N LEU A 27 10.55 3.73 16.70
CA LEU A 27 9.40 4.63 16.84
C LEU A 27 9.84 6.06 17.22
N GLU A 28 10.73 6.20 18.20
CA GLU A 28 11.24 7.50 18.64
C GLU A 28 12.03 8.21 17.53
N GLN A 29 12.85 7.47 16.78
CA GLN A 29 13.65 7.99 15.67
C GLN A 29 12.78 8.42 14.49
N GLU A 30 11.75 7.65 14.15
CA GLU A 30 10.75 8.00 13.13
C GLU A 30 9.91 9.20 13.54
N LEU A 31 9.52 9.31 14.82
CA LEU A 31 8.81 10.47 15.33
C LEU A 31 9.66 11.75 15.26
N ILE A 32 10.96 11.68 15.58
CA ILE A 32 11.89 12.81 15.44
C ILE A 32 12.00 13.23 13.96
N THR A 33 12.11 12.25 13.06
CA THR A 33 12.18 12.50 11.63
C THR A 33 10.90 13.17 11.12
N ALA A 34 9.73 12.63 11.47
CA ALA A 34 8.44 13.19 11.09
C ALA A 34 8.24 14.62 11.62
N LYS A 35 8.63 14.90 12.88
CA LYS A 35 8.61 16.26 13.45
C LYS A 35 9.52 17.23 12.69
N SER A 36 10.72 16.77 12.33
CA SER A 36 11.69 17.59 11.58
C SER A 36 11.18 17.89 10.17
N SER A 37 10.66 16.88 9.46
CA SER A 37 10.06 17.05 8.14
C SER A 37 8.81 17.94 8.17
N TYR A 38 7.95 17.77 9.18
CA TYR A 38 6.80 18.64 9.39
C TYR A 38 7.22 20.09 9.60
N ALA A 39 8.20 20.35 10.48
CA ALA A 39 8.73 21.69 10.72
C ALA A 39 9.32 22.31 9.45
N GLY A 40 10.00 21.51 8.62
CA GLY A 40 10.52 21.93 7.32
C GLY A 40 9.41 22.37 6.36
N VAL A 41 8.45 21.49 6.06
CA VAL A 41 7.39 21.77 5.07
C VAL A 41 6.41 22.84 5.57
N SER A 42 6.01 22.80 6.85
CA SER A 42 5.11 23.81 7.43
C SER A 42 5.80 25.17 7.59
N GLY A 43 7.09 25.18 7.92
CA GLY A 43 7.91 26.39 7.97
C GLY A 43 8.08 27.03 6.59
N PHE A 44 8.34 26.23 5.56
CA PHE A 44 8.40 26.69 4.18
C PHE A 44 7.04 27.22 3.71
N LYS A 45 5.93 26.49 3.96
CA LYS A 45 4.57 26.96 3.68
C LYS A 45 4.28 28.32 4.34
N SER A 46 4.65 28.47 5.61
CA SER A 46 4.45 29.73 6.35
C SER A 46 5.28 30.90 5.80
N ALA A 47 6.40 30.62 5.12
CA ALA A 47 7.18 31.62 4.39
C ALA A 47 6.60 31.91 2.99
N LEU A 48 6.06 30.87 2.35
CA LEU A 48 5.52 30.88 1.00
C LEU A 48 4.19 31.63 0.90
N ASP A 49 3.23 31.32 1.76
CA ASP A 49 1.86 31.85 1.66
C ASP A 49 1.80 33.39 1.64
N PRO A 50 2.59 34.13 2.46
CA PRO A 50 2.63 35.59 2.37
C PRO A 50 3.17 36.10 1.03
N VAL A 51 4.15 35.43 0.42
CA VAL A 51 4.69 35.80 -0.90
C VAL A 51 3.63 35.62 -1.98
N ILE A 52 2.94 34.48 -1.98
CA ILE A 52 1.86 34.21 -2.94
C ILE A 52 0.72 35.22 -2.77
N LYS A 53 0.37 35.56 -1.53
CA LYS A 53 -0.61 36.61 -1.24
C LYS A 53 -0.17 37.99 -1.75
N LYS A 54 1.11 38.35 -1.66
CA LYS A 54 1.65 39.60 -2.22
C LYS A 54 1.65 39.62 -3.75
N ILE A 55 1.91 38.47 -4.39
CA ILE A 55 1.78 38.33 -5.86
C ILE A 55 0.32 38.48 -6.28
N GLY A 56 -0.62 38.06 -5.44
CA GLY A 56 -2.05 38.27 -5.65
C GLY A 56 -2.67 37.34 -6.70
N LYS A 57 -2.03 36.20 -6.97
CA LYS A 57 -2.51 35.17 -7.91
C LYS A 57 -2.58 33.82 -7.21
N GLU A 58 -3.66 33.08 -7.42
CA GLU A 58 -3.84 31.72 -6.87
C GLU A 58 -2.87 30.70 -7.48
N ASN A 59 -2.50 30.89 -8.75
CA ASN A 59 -1.53 30.04 -9.45
C ASN A 59 -0.47 30.91 -10.16
N PRO A 60 0.53 31.44 -9.43
CA PRO A 60 1.59 32.25 -10.03
C PRO A 60 2.43 31.48 -11.04
N THR A 61 2.79 32.14 -12.13
CA THR A 61 3.69 31.62 -13.15
C THR A 61 5.15 31.94 -12.82
N LEU A 62 6.09 31.31 -13.54
CA LEU A 62 7.51 31.66 -13.45
C LEU A 62 7.75 33.17 -13.66
N LYS A 63 7.06 33.76 -14.64
CA LYS A 63 7.15 35.19 -14.93
C LYS A 63 6.65 36.05 -13.77
N ASP A 64 5.57 35.65 -13.10
CA ASP A 64 5.05 36.37 -11.94
C ASP A 64 6.07 36.42 -10.79
N LEU A 65 6.86 35.35 -10.62
CA LEU A 65 7.94 35.32 -9.65
C LEU A 65 9.15 36.14 -10.08
N GLU A 66 9.51 36.14 -11.36
CA GLU A 66 10.58 36.98 -11.91
C GLU A 66 10.29 38.47 -11.66
N ASP A 67 9.05 38.89 -11.93
CA ASP A 67 8.57 40.26 -11.76
C ASP A 67 8.36 40.63 -10.27
N PHE A 68 8.18 39.65 -9.39
CA PHE A 68 8.00 39.87 -7.95
C PHE A 68 9.27 40.48 -7.32
N LYS A 69 9.11 41.57 -6.56
CA LYS A 69 10.20 42.26 -5.86
C LYS A 69 10.21 41.86 -4.38
N PRO A 70 11.07 40.91 -3.96
CA PRO A 70 11.07 40.43 -2.58
C PRO A 70 11.58 41.50 -1.60
N GLN A 71 11.01 41.52 -0.40
CA GLN A 71 11.42 42.38 0.70
C GLN A 71 12.02 41.53 1.84
N GLY A 72 13.33 41.66 2.04
CA GLY A 72 14.07 40.92 3.06
C GLY A 72 14.47 39.51 2.64
N GLU A 73 15.37 38.91 3.42
CA GLU A 73 16.04 37.65 3.08
C GLU A 73 15.07 36.47 2.92
N ARG A 74 14.00 36.44 3.72
CA ARG A 74 13.01 35.36 3.68
C ARG A 74 12.26 35.30 2.35
N GLU A 75 11.85 36.44 1.80
CA GLU A 75 11.16 36.49 0.51
C GLU A 75 12.11 36.20 -0.65
N VAL A 76 13.38 36.62 -0.54
CA VAL A 76 14.43 36.28 -1.51
C VAL A 76 14.62 34.76 -1.58
N ALA A 77 14.71 34.10 -0.42
CA ALA A 77 14.86 32.64 -0.35
C ALA A 77 13.66 31.91 -0.98
N VAL A 78 12.43 32.32 -0.64
CA VAL A 78 11.21 31.75 -1.22
C VAL A 78 11.16 31.94 -2.74
N LYS A 79 11.42 33.16 -3.23
CA LYS A 79 11.44 33.45 -4.68
C LYS A 79 12.43 32.54 -5.39
N ASN A 80 13.66 32.42 -4.89
CA ASN A 80 14.69 31.58 -5.52
C ASN A 80 14.31 30.10 -5.54
N ALA A 81 13.72 29.59 -4.45
CA ALA A 81 13.23 28.21 -4.41
C ALA A 81 12.14 27.96 -5.46
N LEU A 82 11.13 28.85 -5.52
CA LEU A 82 10.04 28.72 -6.48
C LEU A 82 10.50 28.86 -7.94
N LEU A 83 11.46 29.74 -8.24
CA LEU A 83 12.01 29.87 -9.59
C LEU A 83 12.68 28.57 -10.07
N GLY A 84 13.24 27.77 -9.17
CA GLY A 84 13.76 26.43 -9.49
C GLY A 84 12.63 25.44 -9.76
N ILE A 85 11.65 25.39 -8.86
CA ILE A 85 10.53 24.44 -8.93
C ILE A 85 9.66 24.69 -10.17
N LEU A 86 9.33 25.95 -10.46
CA LEU A 86 8.42 26.31 -11.55
C LEU A 86 9.01 26.11 -12.96
N LYS A 87 10.28 25.68 -13.07
CA LYS A 87 10.86 25.20 -14.33
C LYS A 87 10.42 23.78 -14.68
N GLU A 88 10.12 22.98 -13.66
CA GLU A 88 9.83 21.54 -13.80
C GLU A 88 8.33 21.24 -13.68
N MET A 89 7.57 22.07 -12.95
CA MET A 89 6.13 21.86 -12.74
C MET A 89 5.38 23.16 -12.47
N ASP A 90 4.05 23.17 -12.63
CA ASP A 90 3.24 24.33 -12.30
C ASP A 90 3.07 24.53 -10.78
N PHE A 91 2.78 25.77 -10.37
CA PHE A 91 2.68 26.13 -8.95
C PHE A 91 1.56 25.37 -8.24
N LYS A 92 0.40 25.18 -8.88
CA LYS A 92 -0.73 24.48 -8.27
C LYS A 92 -0.34 23.03 -7.96
N SER A 93 0.22 22.31 -8.94
CA SER A 93 0.70 20.93 -8.74
C SER A 93 1.74 20.83 -7.64
N PHE A 94 2.66 21.79 -7.56
CA PHE A 94 3.65 21.86 -6.48
C PHE A 94 3.00 22.11 -5.12
N TYR A 95 2.18 23.15 -5.01
CA TYR A 95 1.62 23.60 -3.75
C TYR A 95 0.64 22.58 -3.18
N GLU A 96 -0.29 22.09 -3.99
CA GLU A 96 -1.25 21.07 -3.57
C GLU A 96 -0.55 19.72 -3.34
N GLY A 97 0.22 19.26 -4.33
CA GLY A 97 0.79 17.90 -4.33
C GLY A 97 1.99 17.69 -3.42
N GLN A 98 2.76 18.74 -3.10
CA GLN A 98 3.96 18.61 -2.25
C GLN A 98 3.82 19.35 -0.92
N ILE A 99 3.32 20.60 -0.93
CA ILE A 99 3.27 21.41 0.29
C ILE A 99 2.07 21.02 1.16
N LEU A 100 0.85 21.05 0.62
CA LEU A 100 -0.35 20.71 1.40
C LEU A 100 -0.37 19.24 1.80
N GLU A 101 -0.12 18.34 0.85
CA GLU A 101 -0.03 16.91 1.14
C GLU A 101 1.13 16.59 2.09
N GLY A 102 2.30 17.24 1.96
CA GLY A 102 3.41 17.07 2.89
C GLY A 102 3.07 17.49 4.31
N VAL A 103 2.45 18.66 4.50
CA VAL A 103 1.97 19.12 5.82
C VAL A 103 0.98 18.12 6.41
N LYS A 104 -0.02 17.69 5.63
CA LYS A 104 -1.03 16.73 6.05
C LYS A 104 -0.40 15.38 6.44
N TYR A 105 0.51 14.87 5.62
CA TYR A 105 1.19 13.60 5.81
C TYR A 105 1.99 13.57 7.10
N TYR A 106 2.94 14.50 7.29
CA TYR A 106 3.77 14.50 8.50
C TYR A 106 2.96 14.85 9.75
N ASN A 107 1.92 15.68 9.64
CA ASN A 107 1.00 15.92 10.76
C ASN A 107 0.26 14.65 11.18
N SER A 108 -0.17 13.83 10.21
CA SER A 108 -0.80 12.54 10.50
C SER A 108 0.17 11.58 11.19
N GLN A 109 1.42 11.54 10.72
CA GLN A 109 2.47 10.72 11.32
C GLN A 109 2.68 11.06 12.79
N ILE A 110 2.76 12.35 13.12
CA ILE A 110 3.00 12.83 14.48
C ILE A 110 1.80 12.58 15.39
N ASN A 111 0.58 12.88 14.93
CA ASN A 111 -0.60 12.89 15.80
C ASN A 111 -1.32 11.55 15.89
N TYR A 112 -1.08 10.64 14.94
CA TYR A 112 -1.77 9.36 14.86
C TYR A 112 -0.81 8.17 14.75
N ASN A 113 0.08 8.14 13.74
CA ASN A 113 0.86 6.93 13.46
C ASN A 113 1.90 6.62 14.55
N TYR A 114 2.62 7.64 15.02
CA TYR A 114 3.66 7.53 16.05
C TYR A 114 3.19 8.02 17.42
N ASN A 115 1.92 8.40 17.56
CA ASN A 115 1.34 8.86 18.81
C ASN A 115 0.83 7.66 19.62
N VAL A 116 1.59 7.25 20.63
CA VAL A 116 1.23 6.11 21.50
C VAL A 116 0.06 6.39 22.44
N ASP A 117 -0.30 7.67 22.62
CA ASP A 117 -1.42 8.08 23.46
C ASP A 117 -2.73 8.22 22.66
N TYR A 118 -2.67 8.14 21.32
CA TYR A 118 -3.85 8.18 20.48
C TYR A 118 -4.63 6.86 20.55
N ASP A 119 -5.86 6.93 21.05
CA ASP A 119 -6.76 5.78 21.13
C ASP A 119 -8.01 5.96 20.23
N PRO A 120 -8.03 5.34 19.03
CA PRO A 120 -9.19 5.34 18.16
C PRO A 120 -10.22 4.23 18.48
N ARG A 121 -10.00 3.39 19.51
CA ARG A 121 -10.76 2.13 19.68
C ARG A 121 -12.18 2.31 20.19
N SER A 122 -12.52 3.45 20.78
CA SER A 122 -13.90 3.75 21.19
C SER A 122 -14.91 3.66 20.04
N ILE A 123 -14.50 4.01 18.81
CA ILE A 123 -15.33 3.92 17.59
C ILE A 123 -15.49 2.47 17.12
N VAL A 124 -14.51 1.62 17.41
CA VAL A 124 -14.49 0.20 17.01
C VAL A 124 -15.32 -0.63 17.99
N GLY A 125 -15.33 -0.24 19.27
CA GLY A 125 -16.15 -0.86 20.31
C GLY A 125 -15.68 -2.25 20.72
N ASP A 126 -14.37 -2.47 20.79
CA ASP A 126 -13.76 -3.78 21.04
C ASP A 126 -12.72 -3.75 22.18
N ASP A 127 -12.31 -4.92 22.66
CA ASP A 127 -11.13 -5.09 23.52
C ASP A 127 -9.87 -5.33 22.67
N PRO A 128 -8.96 -4.35 22.56
CA PRO A 128 -7.78 -4.47 21.72
C PRO A 128 -6.79 -5.56 22.18
N ASN A 129 -6.89 -6.03 23.43
CA ASN A 129 -6.02 -7.07 23.97
C ASN A 129 -6.59 -8.48 23.79
N ASN A 130 -7.85 -8.60 23.37
CA ASN A 130 -8.48 -9.88 23.09
C ASN A 130 -8.48 -10.18 21.58
N SER A 131 -7.44 -10.85 21.10
CA SER A 131 -7.33 -11.23 19.69
C SER A 131 -8.41 -12.21 19.21
N LYS A 132 -9.12 -12.87 20.14
CA LYS A 132 -10.19 -13.84 19.84
C LYS A 132 -11.57 -13.23 19.72
N GLU A 133 -11.76 -11.98 20.11
CA GLU A 133 -13.04 -11.30 19.92
C GLU A 133 -13.31 -11.13 18.41
N ARG A 134 -14.54 -11.45 18.00
CA ARG A 134 -14.98 -11.53 16.59
C ARG A 134 -16.06 -10.52 16.22
N PHE A 135 -16.84 -10.06 17.19
CA PHE A 135 -18.06 -9.30 16.96
C PHE A 135 -17.88 -7.84 17.42
N TYR A 136 -17.32 -7.02 16.54
CA TYR A 136 -17.10 -5.59 16.78
C TYR A 136 -17.03 -4.84 15.44
N GLY A 137 -16.85 -3.53 15.51
CA GLY A 137 -16.67 -2.67 14.36
C GLY A 137 -17.89 -1.77 14.11
N ASN A 138 -17.77 -0.96 13.06
CA ASN A 138 -18.84 -0.11 12.57
C ASN A 138 -19.10 -0.40 11.10
N ASN A 139 -20.33 -0.13 10.65
CA ASN A 139 -20.73 -0.32 9.25
C ASN A 139 -20.48 0.92 8.37
N ASP A 140 -19.81 1.95 8.90
CA ASP A 140 -19.45 3.13 8.13
C ASP A 140 -18.16 2.87 7.34
N ILE A 141 -18.35 2.40 6.10
CA ILE A 141 -17.24 2.17 5.17
C ILE A 141 -16.62 3.46 4.64
N LYS A 142 -17.33 4.60 4.71
CA LYS A 142 -16.81 5.91 4.27
C LYS A 142 -15.77 6.38 5.27
N GLY A 143 -16.13 6.39 6.56
CA GLY A 143 -15.26 6.89 7.62
C GLY A 143 -14.74 8.31 7.34
N PRO A 144 -13.70 8.76 8.05
CA PRO A 144 -13.09 10.08 7.79
C PRO A 144 -12.29 10.12 6.47
N ASP A 145 -11.85 8.96 5.96
CA ASP A 145 -11.13 8.83 4.70
C ASP A 145 -11.42 7.45 4.06
N ALA A 146 -11.88 7.47 2.81
CA ALA A 146 -12.17 6.29 1.99
C ALA A 146 -11.35 6.25 0.68
N LEU A 147 -10.43 7.21 0.46
CA LEU A 147 -9.77 7.40 -0.83
C LEU A 147 -9.08 6.13 -1.32
N HIS A 148 -8.24 5.52 -0.48
CA HIS A 148 -7.46 4.34 -0.85
C HIS A 148 -8.35 3.15 -1.22
N GLY A 149 -9.34 2.84 -0.38
CA GLY A 149 -10.28 1.73 -0.62
C GLY A 149 -11.12 1.94 -1.88
N SER A 150 -11.58 3.16 -2.14
CA SER A 150 -12.29 3.51 -3.38
C SER A 150 -11.38 3.37 -4.61
N HIS A 151 -10.12 3.81 -4.52
CA HIS A 151 -9.15 3.72 -5.62
C HIS A 151 -8.83 2.28 -5.99
N VAL A 152 -8.53 1.45 -4.98
CA VAL A 152 -8.32 0.00 -5.12
C VAL A 152 -9.54 -0.68 -5.73
N THR A 153 -10.75 -0.32 -5.27
CA THR A 153 -12.00 -0.90 -5.77
C THR A 153 -12.25 -0.58 -7.24
N GLY A 154 -11.99 0.66 -7.67
CA GLY A 154 -12.14 1.07 -9.07
C GLY A 154 -11.24 0.29 -10.02
N ILE A 155 -10.02 -0.06 -9.60
CA ILE A 155 -9.10 -0.90 -10.40
C ILE A 155 -9.71 -2.29 -10.62
N ILE A 156 -10.36 -2.86 -9.59
CA ILE A 156 -10.99 -4.19 -9.71
C ILE A 156 -12.20 -4.14 -10.63
N GLY A 157 -13.13 -3.20 -10.41
CA GLY A 157 -14.49 -3.29 -10.94
C GLY A 157 -15.20 -1.98 -11.21
N ALA A 158 -14.49 -0.90 -11.58
CA ALA A 158 -15.16 0.28 -12.12
C ALA A 158 -16.00 -0.11 -13.35
N ASP A 159 -17.23 0.41 -13.40
CA ASP A 159 -18.26 0.03 -14.38
C ASP A 159 -17.78 0.23 -15.82
N ARG A 160 -17.76 -0.85 -16.58
CA ARG A 160 -17.27 -0.86 -17.96
C ARG A 160 -18.34 -0.51 -18.99
N SER A 161 -19.62 -0.44 -18.57
CA SER A 161 -20.79 -0.19 -19.42
C SER A 161 -21.04 1.29 -19.72
N ASN A 162 -20.45 2.20 -18.94
CA ASN A 162 -20.54 3.63 -19.15
C ASN A 162 -19.25 4.22 -19.78
N THR A 163 -19.25 5.53 -20.01
CA THR A 163 -18.13 6.29 -20.61
C THR A 163 -17.43 7.22 -19.62
N LEU A 164 -17.68 7.06 -18.32
CA LEU A 164 -17.12 7.89 -17.27
C LEU A 164 -15.77 7.32 -16.82
N GLY A 165 -14.77 8.19 -16.69
CA GLY A 165 -13.53 7.87 -15.99
C GLY A 165 -12.76 6.66 -16.53
N ILE A 166 -12.84 5.54 -15.81
CA ILE A 166 -12.03 4.33 -16.02
C ILE A 166 -12.89 3.06 -16.13
N LYS A 167 -12.27 1.99 -16.64
CA LYS A 167 -12.87 0.65 -16.71
C LYS A 167 -12.06 -0.31 -15.85
N GLY A 168 -12.68 -0.93 -14.85
CA GLY A 168 -12.03 -1.89 -13.95
C GLY A 168 -11.60 -3.16 -14.70
N VAL A 169 -10.71 -3.95 -14.11
CA VAL A 169 -10.18 -5.17 -14.75
C VAL A 169 -11.29 -6.22 -14.97
N ALA A 170 -12.19 -6.39 -14.02
CA ALA A 170 -13.32 -7.30 -14.11
C ALA A 170 -14.62 -6.57 -14.49
N ASP A 171 -15.43 -7.20 -15.35
CA ASP A 171 -16.69 -6.64 -15.84
C ASP A 171 -17.91 -7.04 -14.99
N ASN A 172 -17.91 -8.27 -14.47
CA ASN A 172 -19.00 -8.81 -13.67
C ASN A 172 -18.48 -9.24 -12.29
N VAL A 173 -18.41 -8.28 -11.37
CA VAL A 173 -17.89 -8.47 -10.01
C VAL A 173 -18.75 -7.73 -9.00
N LEU A 174 -18.99 -8.36 -7.84
CA LEU A 174 -19.57 -7.71 -6.67
C LEU A 174 -18.46 -7.35 -5.68
N ILE A 175 -18.51 -6.15 -5.12
CA ILE A 175 -17.51 -5.64 -4.19
C ILE A 175 -18.06 -5.65 -2.77
N MET A 176 -17.28 -6.22 -1.85
CA MET A 176 -17.52 -6.16 -0.42
C MET A 176 -16.42 -5.32 0.23
N GLY A 177 -16.76 -4.12 0.70
CA GLY A 177 -15.85 -3.27 1.46
C GLY A 177 -15.76 -3.75 2.91
N VAL A 178 -14.55 -4.09 3.38
CA VAL A 178 -14.28 -4.45 4.78
C VAL A 178 -13.13 -3.58 5.27
N ARG A 179 -13.43 -2.66 6.20
CA ARG A 179 -12.44 -1.73 6.75
C ARG A 179 -11.72 -2.36 7.93
N ASN A 180 -10.41 -2.56 7.83
CA ASN A 180 -9.58 -3.17 8.89
C ASN A 180 -8.30 -2.39 9.22
N THR A 181 -7.86 -1.49 8.34
CA THR A 181 -6.69 -0.62 8.54
C THR A 181 -7.13 0.71 9.15
N PRO A 182 -6.62 1.09 10.35
CA PRO A 182 -6.80 2.43 10.90
C PRO A 182 -5.85 3.44 10.23
N ASN A 183 -5.82 4.68 10.70
CA ASN A 183 -4.70 5.59 10.38
C ASN A 183 -3.43 5.09 11.09
N GLY A 184 -2.69 4.18 10.44
CA GLY A 184 -1.54 3.44 10.99
C GLY A 184 -1.55 1.99 10.53
N ASP A 185 -0.68 1.18 11.14
CA ASP A 185 -0.55 -0.24 10.81
C ASP A 185 -1.78 -1.05 11.23
N GLU A 186 -2.05 -2.13 10.51
CA GLU A 186 -3.14 -3.04 10.82
C GLU A 186 -2.84 -3.84 12.08
N ARG A 187 -3.88 -4.10 12.89
CA ARG A 187 -3.78 -5.06 13.99
C ARG A 187 -4.06 -6.48 13.49
N ASP A 188 -3.30 -7.46 13.98
CA ASP A 188 -3.47 -8.86 13.57
C ASP A 188 -4.90 -9.37 13.78
N LYS A 189 -5.53 -8.97 14.90
CA LYS A 189 -6.94 -9.22 15.18
C LYS A 189 -7.86 -8.70 14.06
N ASP A 190 -7.69 -7.43 13.66
CA ASP A 190 -8.53 -6.78 12.66
C ASP A 190 -8.34 -7.40 11.27
N VAL A 191 -7.10 -7.74 10.89
CA VAL A 191 -6.81 -8.49 9.66
C VAL A 191 -7.48 -9.86 9.67
N ALA A 192 -7.31 -10.61 10.76
CA ALA A 192 -7.83 -11.97 10.88
C ALA A 192 -9.36 -12.00 10.87
N ASN A 193 -10.01 -11.01 11.48
CA ASN A 193 -11.47 -10.90 11.48
C ASN A 193 -12.01 -10.42 10.14
N ALA A 194 -11.34 -9.50 9.45
CA ALA A 194 -11.72 -9.09 8.11
C ALA A 194 -11.66 -10.25 7.10
N ILE A 195 -10.62 -11.08 7.15
CA ILE A 195 -10.49 -12.28 6.31
C ILE A 195 -11.65 -13.25 6.59
N ARG A 196 -11.96 -13.52 7.86
CA ARG A 196 -13.08 -14.40 8.24
C ARG A 196 -14.43 -13.83 7.78
N TYR A 197 -14.69 -12.55 8.06
CA TYR A 197 -15.92 -11.87 7.67
C TYR A 197 -16.13 -11.92 6.15
N ALA A 198 -15.10 -11.57 5.36
CA ALA A 198 -15.20 -11.63 3.91
C ALA A 198 -15.46 -13.06 3.41
N THR A 199 -14.78 -14.05 3.99
CA THR A 199 -14.96 -15.47 3.67
C THR A 199 -16.37 -15.95 3.97
N ASP A 200 -16.89 -15.64 5.17
CA ASP A 200 -18.22 -16.06 5.63
C ASP A 200 -19.34 -15.40 4.83
N ASN A 201 -19.10 -14.19 4.33
CA ASN A 201 -20.04 -13.46 3.47
C ASN A 201 -19.82 -13.76 1.96
N GLY A 202 -19.10 -14.83 1.62
CA GLY A 202 -19.07 -15.40 0.28
C GLY A 202 -18.01 -14.83 -0.66
N ALA A 203 -17.02 -14.07 -0.17
CA ALA A 203 -15.91 -13.60 -1.00
C ALA A 203 -15.17 -14.78 -1.64
N LYS A 204 -14.88 -14.65 -2.94
CA LYS A 204 -14.11 -15.63 -3.73
C LYS A 204 -12.66 -15.21 -3.98
N VAL A 205 -12.40 -13.91 -3.84
CA VAL A 205 -11.08 -13.28 -3.90
C VAL A 205 -11.07 -12.20 -2.82
N ILE A 206 -10.01 -12.13 -2.01
CA ILE A 206 -9.79 -11.07 -1.02
C ILE A 206 -8.55 -10.30 -1.44
N ASN A 207 -8.72 -9.02 -1.74
CA ASN A 207 -7.62 -8.09 -2.00
C ASN A 207 -7.15 -7.44 -0.70
N MET A 208 -5.87 -7.58 -0.38
CA MET A 208 -5.22 -7.05 0.81
C MET A 208 -4.13 -6.05 0.36
N SER A 209 -4.57 -4.84 0.02
CA SER A 209 -3.70 -3.72 -0.41
C SER A 209 -3.03 -3.02 0.78
N PHE A 210 -2.60 -3.80 1.77
CA PHE A 210 -2.00 -3.35 3.01
C PHE A 210 -0.87 -4.28 3.46
N GLY A 211 -0.04 -3.82 4.40
CA GLY A 211 0.99 -4.64 5.01
C GLY A 211 1.81 -3.88 6.04
N LYS A 212 2.51 -4.63 6.88
CA LYS A 212 3.26 -4.11 8.03
C LYS A 212 4.52 -4.91 8.30
N ALA A 213 5.48 -4.29 8.99
CA ALA A 213 6.76 -4.92 9.32
C ALA A 213 6.66 -5.93 10.48
N TYR A 214 5.64 -5.82 11.34
CA TYR A 214 5.54 -6.62 12.57
C TYR A 214 4.16 -7.26 12.73
N SER A 215 4.14 -8.51 13.17
CA SER A 215 2.92 -9.26 13.52
C SER A 215 3.09 -9.81 14.93
N TRP A 216 2.33 -9.27 15.88
CA TRP A 216 2.42 -9.62 17.30
C TRP A 216 1.62 -10.88 17.62
N ASP A 217 0.52 -11.13 16.89
CA ASP A 217 -0.28 -12.36 16.97
C ASP A 217 -0.45 -12.96 15.57
N LYS A 218 0.67 -13.41 14.99
CA LYS A 218 0.66 -14.05 13.67
C LYS A 218 -0.21 -15.31 13.65
N ALA A 219 -0.33 -16.01 14.78
CA ALA A 219 -1.09 -17.25 14.86
C ALA A 219 -2.56 -17.05 14.49
N ILE A 220 -3.20 -15.97 14.96
CA ILE A 220 -4.62 -15.73 14.67
C ILE A 220 -4.87 -15.36 13.20
N VAL A 221 -3.89 -14.72 12.55
CA VAL A 221 -3.89 -14.42 11.12
C VAL A 221 -3.70 -15.70 10.31
N ASP A 222 -2.75 -16.56 10.70
CA ASP A 222 -2.53 -17.86 10.07
C ASP A 222 -3.78 -18.75 10.11
N GLU A 223 -4.49 -18.77 11.24
CA GLU A 223 -5.79 -19.45 11.36
C GLU A 223 -6.83 -18.87 10.39
N ALA A 224 -6.90 -17.55 10.22
CA ALA A 224 -7.84 -16.90 9.31
C ALA A 224 -7.51 -17.21 7.84
N VAL A 225 -6.22 -17.18 7.49
CA VAL A 225 -5.75 -17.54 6.14
C VAL A 225 -6.04 -19.02 5.86
N LYS A 226 -5.75 -19.92 6.79
CA LYS A 226 -6.10 -21.36 6.67
C LYS A 226 -7.60 -21.55 6.49
N TYR A 227 -8.42 -20.79 7.22
CA TYR A 227 -9.86 -20.81 7.08
C TYR A 227 -10.30 -20.38 5.67
N ALA A 228 -9.83 -19.23 5.18
CA ALA A 228 -10.14 -18.75 3.83
C ALA A 228 -9.70 -19.74 2.73
N VAL A 229 -8.49 -20.30 2.85
CA VAL A 229 -7.99 -21.34 1.95
C VAL A 229 -8.91 -22.57 1.95
N SER A 230 -9.35 -23.03 3.12
CA SER A 230 -10.29 -24.17 3.24
C SER A 230 -11.67 -23.92 2.62
N LYS A 231 -12.02 -22.64 2.40
CA LYS A 231 -13.28 -22.19 1.80
C LYS A 231 -13.13 -21.79 0.32
N ASP A 232 -12.01 -22.17 -0.31
CA ASP A 232 -11.73 -21.91 -1.73
C ASP A 232 -11.68 -20.41 -2.08
N VAL A 233 -11.09 -19.62 -1.18
CA VAL A 233 -10.84 -18.19 -1.36
C VAL A 233 -9.40 -17.95 -1.80
N LEU A 234 -9.22 -17.09 -2.81
CA LEU A 234 -7.90 -16.61 -3.22
C LEU A 234 -7.56 -15.32 -2.46
N LEU A 235 -6.46 -15.31 -1.72
CA LEU A 235 -5.93 -14.10 -1.08
C LEU A 235 -4.88 -13.46 -1.99
N VAL A 236 -5.00 -12.15 -2.23
CA VAL A 236 -4.08 -11.36 -3.06
C VAL A 236 -3.55 -10.21 -2.22
N GLN A 237 -2.24 -10.15 -2.02
CA GLN A 237 -1.59 -9.18 -1.14
C GLN A 237 -0.62 -8.29 -1.92
N ALA A 238 -0.60 -7.00 -1.58
CA ALA A 238 0.46 -6.08 -1.99
C ALA A 238 1.80 -6.44 -1.31
N ALA A 239 2.92 -6.33 -2.04
CA ALA A 239 4.25 -6.64 -1.49
C ALA A 239 4.78 -5.56 -0.50
N GLY A 240 4.25 -4.34 -0.56
CA GLY A 240 4.74 -3.18 0.19
C GLY A 240 5.60 -2.23 -0.64
N ASN A 241 5.88 -1.04 -0.11
CA ASN A 241 6.37 0.11 -0.88
C ASN A 241 7.69 0.68 -0.34
N ASP A 242 8.54 -0.16 0.25
CA ASP A 242 9.76 0.24 0.95
C ASP A 242 11.04 -0.02 0.15
N ASN A 243 10.93 -0.51 -1.09
CA ASN A 243 12.04 -0.98 -1.92
C ASN A 243 12.91 -2.05 -1.24
N LYS A 244 12.27 -2.97 -0.50
CA LYS A 244 12.95 -4.02 0.27
C LYS A 244 12.84 -5.39 -0.38
N ASP A 245 13.84 -6.21 -0.13
CA ASP A 245 13.78 -7.65 -0.37
C ASP A 245 13.06 -8.33 0.79
N ILE A 246 11.81 -8.75 0.57
CA ILE A 246 10.98 -9.38 1.61
C ILE A 246 11.25 -10.87 1.79
N ASP A 247 12.20 -11.44 1.04
CA ASP A 247 12.84 -12.72 1.41
C ASP A 247 13.75 -12.52 2.65
N VAL A 248 14.28 -11.31 2.86
CA VAL A 248 15.19 -10.95 3.95
C VAL A 248 14.50 -10.15 5.05
N GLU A 249 13.66 -9.19 4.68
CA GLU A 249 12.87 -8.34 5.59
C GLU A 249 11.37 -8.63 5.41
N PRO A 250 10.79 -9.58 6.15
CA PRO A 250 9.42 -10.02 5.92
C PRO A 250 8.38 -8.89 6.10
N SER A 251 7.36 -8.94 5.25
CA SER A 251 6.14 -8.14 5.39
C SER A 251 4.97 -9.03 5.81
N PHE A 252 4.03 -8.49 6.59
CA PHE A 252 2.86 -9.20 7.11
C PHE A 252 1.54 -8.55 6.65
N PRO A 253 0.45 -9.33 6.46
CA PRO A 253 0.38 -10.79 6.54
C PRO A 253 1.31 -11.48 5.53
N SER A 254 1.61 -12.75 5.73
CA SER A 254 2.48 -13.48 4.81
C SER A 254 1.96 -14.88 4.54
N ARG A 255 2.24 -15.40 3.34
CA ARG A 255 1.80 -16.75 2.94
C ARG A 255 2.44 -17.88 3.75
N LYS A 256 3.58 -17.64 4.40
CA LYS A 256 4.30 -18.65 5.17
C LYS A 256 3.74 -18.69 6.59
N TYR A 257 3.13 -19.81 6.95
CA TYR A 257 2.61 -20.04 8.28
C TYR A 257 3.74 -20.21 9.31
N LEU A 258 3.43 -20.07 10.59
CA LEU A 258 4.37 -20.29 11.69
C LEU A 258 4.99 -21.70 11.69
N ASN A 259 4.29 -22.71 11.18
CA ASN A 259 4.80 -24.07 11.02
C ASN A 259 5.69 -24.26 9.78
N GLY A 260 5.93 -23.21 9.00
CA GLY A 260 6.78 -23.22 7.80
C GLY A 260 6.06 -23.58 6.48
N GLU A 261 4.83 -24.08 6.54
CA GLU A 261 4.02 -24.38 5.35
C GLU A 261 3.57 -23.10 4.63
N LEU A 262 3.22 -23.22 3.34
CA LEU A 262 2.74 -22.11 2.53
C LEU A 262 1.23 -22.21 2.29
N ALA A 263 0.54 -21.08 2.40
CA ALA A 263 -0.85 -20.95 1.97
C ALA A 263 -1.00 -21.25 0.47
N SER A 264 -1.82 -22.24 0.13
CA SER A 264 -1.94 -22.75 -1.24
C SER A 264 -2.60 -21.72 -2.18
N SER A 265 -3.62 -20.99 -1.73
CA SER A 265 -4.33 -19.94 -2.47
C SER A 265 -4.00 -18.52 -2.00
N TYR A 266 -2.70 -18.17 -2.04
CA TYR A 266 -2.19 -16.84 -1.71
C TYR A 266 -1.25 -16.34 -2.80
N ILE A 267 -1.40 -15.08 -3.22
CA ILE A 267 -0.53 -14.41 -4.20
C ILE A 267 0.00 -13.10 -3.61
N THR A 268 1.30 -12.90 -3.63
CA THR A 268 1.95 -11.62 -3.28
C THR A 268 2.38 -10.89 -4.56
N VAL A 269 2.05 -9.59 -4.66
CA VAL A 269 2.12 -8.81 -5.90
C VAL A 269 3.06 -7.61 -5.74
N GLY A 270 4.11 -7.57 -6.58
CA GLY A 270 4.97 -6.40 -6.77
C GLY A 270 4.40 -5.41 -7.78
N ALA A 271 4.89 -4.17 -7.78
CA ALA A 271 4.44 -3.10 -8.65
C ALA A 271 5.42 -2.86 -9.80
N SER A 272 4.90 -2.83 -11.02
CA SER A 272 5.64 -2.43 -12.22
C SER A 272 5.34 -1.00 -12.64
N GLY A 273 6.32 -0.37 -13.28
CA GLY A 273 6.16 0.81 -14.12
C GLY A 273 5.41 0.50 -15.42
N PHE A 274 5.33 1.52 -16.29
CA PHE A 274 4.69 1.45 -17.60
C PHE A 274 5.69 1.45 -18.77
N VAL A 275 7.00 1.58 -18.48
CA VAL A 275 8.08 1.49 -19.48
C VAL A 275 8.81 0.15 -19.29
N ASP A 276 8.99 -0.59 -20.39
CA ASP A 276 9.64 -1.91 -20.42
C ASP A 276 11.17 -1.75 -20.54
N ASP A 277 11.79 -1.27 -19.47
CA ASP A 277 13.22 -1.00 -19.36
C ASP A 277 13.74 -1.29 -17.95
N GLU A 278 14.96 -0.87 -17.62
CA GLU A 278 15.55 -1.08 -16.30
C GLU A 278 14.75 -0.47 -15.13
N THR A 279 13.81 0.44 -15.39
CA THR A 279 12.92 1.08 -14.41
C THR A 279 11.58 0.34 -14.25
N LEU A 280 11.40 -0.78 -14.96
CA LEU A 280 10.15 -1.54 -14.96
C LEU A 280 9.74 -2.01 -13.56
N LYS A 281 10.68 -2.35 -12.68
CA LYS A 281 10.37 -2.50 -11.25
C LYS A 281 10.15 -1.10 -10.68
N ALA A 282 8.94 -0.81 -10.17
CA ALA A 282 8.69 0.48 -9.53
C ALA A 282 9.71 0.72 -8.40
N SER A 283 10.25 1.94 -8.33
CA SER A 283 11.34 2.27 -7.41
C SER A 283 11.01 1.98 -5.95
N PHE A 284 9.73 2.14 -5.56
CA PHE A 284 9.22 1.82 -4.23
C PHE A 284 8.87 0.34 -4.03
N SER A 285 8.66 -0.47 -5.07
CA SER A 285 8.10 -1.81 -4.90
C SER A 285 9.03 -2.68 -4.06
N ASN A 286 8.48 -3.32 -3.03
CA ASN A 286 9.12 -4.48 -2.44
C ASN A 286 9.20 -5.61 -3.47
N PHE A 287 10.20 -6.48 -3.29
CA PHE A 287 10.50 -7.60 -4.17
C PHE A 287 10.97 -8.81 -3.36
N GLY A 288 11.11 -9.97 -4.00
CA GLY A 288 11.62 -11.16 -3.34
C GLY A 288 11.48 -12.37 -4.26
N LYS A 289 12.58 -13.07 -4.50
CA LYS A 289 12.65 -14.22 -5.42
C LYS A 289 11.69 -15.33 -5.03
N THR A 290 11.45 -15.51 -3.72
CA THR A 290 10.60 -16.59 -3.21
C THR A 290 9.27 -16.11 -2.62
N THR A 291 9.19 -14.83 -2.24
CA THR A 291 8.07 -14.24 -1.50
C THR A 291 7.17 -13.34 -2.33
N VAL A 292 7.61 -12.83 -3.49
CA VAL A 292 6.75 -12.12 -4.46
C VAL A 292 6.46 -13.05 -5.64
N ASP A 293 5.17 -13.30 -5.94
CA ASP A 293 4.80 -14.24 -7.00
C ASP A 293 4.89 -13.62 -8.39
N VAL A 294 4.28 -12.45 -8.57
CA VAL A 294 4.09 -11.77 -9.84
C VAL A 294 4.23 -10.26 -9.66
N PHE A 295 4.49 -9.56 -10.76
CA PHE A 295 4.33 -8.11 -10.82
C PHE A 295 3.05 -7.72 -11.58
N ALA A 296 2.51 -6.55 -11.28
CA ALA A 296 1.41 -5.94 -12.01
C ALA A 296 1.56 -4.40 -12.04
N PRO A 297 0.91 -3.70 -12.99
CA PRO A 297 0.98 -2.24 -13.08
C PRO A 297 0.60 -1.56 -11.76
N GLY A 298 1.50 -0.72 -11.24
CA GLY A 298 1.31 -0.02 -9.97
C GLY A 298 1.82 1.41 -9.94
N VAL A 299 2.28 1.95 -11.07
CA VAL A 299 2.76 3.34 -11.20
C VAL A 299 1.78 4.14 -12.05
N ASN A 300 1.42 5.34 -11.59
CA ASN A 300 0.50 6.27 -12.23
C ASN A 300 -0.83 5.60 -12.63
N ILE A 301 -1.42 4.86 -11.71
CA ILE A 301 -2.70 4.18 -11.94
C ILE A 301 -3.84 5.15 -11.66
N ASN A 302 -4.59 5.50 -12.70
CA ASN A 302 -5.79 6.33 -12.56
C ASN A 302 -6.95 5.45 -12.09
N SER A 303 -7.63 5.85 -11.02
CA SER A 303 -8.82 5.14 -10.52
C SER A 303 -9.75 6.05 -9.75
N THR A 304 -10.91 5.51 -9.37
CA THR A 304 -12.01 6.21 -8.69
C THR A 304 -11.61 6.70 -7.30
N THR A 305 -12.01 7.90 -6.93
CA THR A 305 -11.95 8.41 -5.55
C THR A 305 -13.37 8.71 -5.05
N PRO A 306 -13.56 8.93 -3.74
CA PRO A 306 -14.85 9.41 -3.21
C PRO A 306 -15.32 10.68 -3.93
N GLU A 307 -16.62 10.95 -3.84
CA GLU A 307 -17.26 12.13 -4.42
C GLU A 307 -17.10 12.25 -5.95
N ASN A 308 -17.19 11.12 -6.66
CA ASN A 308 -17.14 11.01 -8.13
C ASN A 308 -15.81 11.49 -8.77
N GLY A 309 -14.71 11.46 -8.02
CA GLY A 309 -13.40 11.87 -8.50
C GLY A 309 -12.59 10.74 -9.13
N TYR A 310 -11.47 11.12 -9.72
CA TYR A 310 -10.44 10.21 -10.22
C TYR A 310 -9.07 10.78 -9.88
N LYS A 311 -8.12 9.90 -9.55
CA LYS A 311 -6.76 10.32 -9.21
C LYS A 311 -5.73 9.28 -9.66
N LEU A 312 -4.56 9.76 -10.07
CA LEU A 312 -3.36 8.95 -10.27
C LEU A 312 -2.75 8.62 -8.90
N GLU A 313 -2.55 7.34 -8.63
CA GLU A 313 -1.85 6.86 -7.44
C GLU A 313 -0.76 5.86 -7.81
N ASN A 314 0.17 5.67 -6.88
CA ASN A 314 1.31 4.77 -7.02
C ASN A 314 1.33 3.79 -5.84
N GLY A 315 1.61 2.52 -6.09
CA GLY A 315 1.80 1.54 -5.03
C GLY A 315 1.61 0.10 -5.46
N THR A 316 2.20 -0.81 -4.70
CA THR A 316 1.79 -2.23 -4.71
C THR A 316 0.33 -2.39 -4.29
N SER A 317 -0.22 -1.43 -3.54
CA SER A 317 -1.66 -1.31 -3.28
C SER A 317 -2.50 -1.15 -4.54
N MET A 318 -1.94 -0.62 -5.64
CA MET A 318 -2.61 -0.49 -6.95
C MET A 318 -2.33 -1.70 -7.85
N ALA A 319 -1.18 -2.37 -7.67
CA ALA A 319 -0.85 -3.60 -8.40
C ALA A 319 -1.68 -4.81 -7.93
N ALA A 320 -1.87 -4.98 -6.61
CA ALA A 320 -2.66 -6.06 -6.04
C ALA A 320 -4.11 -6.14 -6.60
N PRO A 321 -4.89 -5.04 -6.70
CA PRO A 321 -6.23 -5.10 -7.26
C PRO A 321 -6.27 -5.40 -8.77
N VAL A 322 -5.19 -5.15 -9.53
CA VAL A 322 -5.10 -5.63 -10.92
C VAL A 322 -5.13 -7.16 -10.93
N VAL A 323 -4.39 -7.81 -10.04
CA VAL A 323 -4.35 -9.28 -9.93
C VAL A 323 -5.64 -9.84 -9.33
N ALA A 324 -6.23 -9.16 -8.35
CA ALA A 324 -7.53 -9.55 -7.79
C ALA A 324 -8.65 -9.46 -8.85
N GLY A 325 -8.66 -8.39 -9.64
CA GLY A 325 -9.56 -8.23 -10.78
C GLY A 325 -9.33 -9.29 -11.86
N LEU A 326 -8.08 -9.64 -12.16
CA LEU A 326 -7.76 -10.74 -13.07
C LEU A 326 -8.30 -12.09 -12.54
N ALA A 327 -8.14 -12.36 -11.25
CA ALA A 327 -8.70 -13.57 -10.64
C ALA A 327 -10.23 -13.59 -10.73
N ALA A 328 -10.91 -12.46 -10.47
CA ALA A 328 -12.35 -12.33 -10.63
C ALA A 328 -12.79 -12.57 -12.09
N LEU A 329 -12.06 -12.00 -13.06
CA LEU A 329 -12.31 -12.20 -14.49
C LEU A 329 -12.14 -13.67 -14.91
N ILE A 330 -11.11 -14.37 -14.43
CA ILE A 330 -10.94 -15.81 -14.71
C ILE A 330 -12.14 -16.59 -14.15
N ARG A 331 -12.54 -16.31 -12.90
CA ARG A 331 -13.65 -17.02 -12.24
C ARG A 331 -15.02 -16.67 -12.83
N SER A 332 -15.19 -15.49 -13.44
CA SER A 332 -16.45 -15.14 -14.12
C SER A 332 -16.67 -15.98 -15.38
N TYR A 333 -15.61 -16.31 -16.12
CA TYR A 333 -15.68 -17.19 -17.29
C TYR A 333 -15.62 -18.68 -16.91
N TYR A 334 -14.85 -19.03 -15.87
CA TYR A 334 -14.58 -20.41 -15.48
C TYR A 334 -14.87 -20.64 -13.98
N PRO A 335 -16.14 -20.56 -13.54
CA PRO A 335 -16.51 -20.54 -12.11
C PRO A 335 -16.20 -21.83 -11.35
N LYS A 336 -15.92 -22.94 -12.06
CA LYS A 336 -15.53 -24.23 -11.46
C LYS A 336 -14.04 -24.32 -11.10
N LEU A 337 -13.22 -23.34 -11.52
CA LEU A 337 -11.82 -23.32 -11.13
C LEU A 337 -11.69 -22.97 -9.65
N THR A 338 -10.95 -23.80 -8.93
CA THR A 338 -10.58 -23.56 -7.54
C THR A 338 -9.61 -22.39 -7.44
N ALA A 339 -9.53 -21.75 -6.28
CA ALA A 339 -8.61 -20.65 -6.01
C ALA A 339 -7.14 -21.04 -6.29
N VAL A 340 -6.76 -22.28 -5.99
CA VAL A 340 -5.43 -22.82 -6.31
C VAL A 340 -5.20 -22.88 -7.82
N LYS A 341 -6.16 -23.39 -8.61
CA LYS A 341 -6.03 -23.42 -10.08
C LYS A 341 -5.98 -22.02 -10.68
N VAL A 342 -6.78 -21.08 -10.17
CA VAL A 342 -6.75 -19.68 -10.60
C VAL A 342 -5.38 -19.07 -10.34
N LYS A 343 -4.80 -19.28 -9.16
CA LYS A 343 -3.42 -18.87 -8.85
C LYS A 343 -2.43 -19.47 -9.84
N GLU A 344 -2.46 -20.78 -10.07
CA GLU A 344 -1.54 -21.43 -11.00
C GLU A 344 -1.64 -20.87 -12.42
N ILE A 345 -2.86 -20.60 -12.91
CA ILE A 345 -3.09 -19.98 -14.21
C ILE A 345 -2.45 -18.59 -14.27
N ILE A 346 -2.68 -17.73 -13.27
CA ILE A 346 -2.09 -16.39 -13.21
C ILE A 346 -0.56 -16.47 -13.25
N LEU A 347 0.04 -17.32 -12.42
CA LEU A 347 1.50 -17.48 -12.33
C LEU A 347 2.11 -18.05 -13.63
N LYS A 348 1.43 -19.00 -14.30
CA LYS A 348 1.94 -19.64 -15.53
C LYS A 348 1.74 -18.80 -16.78
N SER A 349 0.86 -17.80 -16.75
CA SER A 349 0.46 -17.01 -17.92
C SER A 349 1.11 -15.61 -17.99
N VAL A 350 1.98 -15.29 -17.04
CA VAL A 350 2.73 -14.03 -17.04
C VAL A 350 3.51 -13.82 -18.35
N VAL A 351 3.70 -12.56 -18.72
CA VAL A 351 4.73 -12.19 -19.71
C VAL A 351 6.07 -12.18 -18.97
N LYS A 352 7.01 -13.01 -19.42
CA LYS A 352 8.36 -13.10 -18.87
C LYS A 352 9.17 -11.89 -19.27
N ILE A 353 9.90 -11.32 -18.31
CA ILE A 353 10.82 -10.20 -18.55
C ILE A 353 12.24 -10.75 -18.62
N ASN A 354 12.90 -10.52 -19.77
CA ASN A 354 14.20 -11.12 -20.10
C ASN A 354 15.37 -10.13 -20.04
N HIS A 355 15.18 -8.98 -19.37
CA HIS A 355 16.23 -8.00 -19.12
C HIS A 355 16.37 -7.73 -17.62
N ASN A 356 17.39 -6.94 -17.27
CA ASN A 356 17.63 -6.52 -15.91
C ASN A 356 16.76 -5.34 -15.52
N VAL A 357 16.51 -5.22 -14.22
CA VAL A 357 15.91 -4.03 -13.58
C VAL A 357 16.80 -3.53 -12.47
N ASN A 358 16.65 -2.25 -12.17
CA ASN A 358 17.43 -1.55 -11.17
C ASN A 358 16.64 -1.33 -9.89
N TYR A 359 17.31 -1.38 -8.75
CA TYR A 359 16.79 -0.92 -7.47
C TYR A 359 17.93 -0.31 -6.64
N LEU A 360 17.56 0.46 -5.60
CA LEU A 360 18.53 1.05 -4.70
C LEU A 360 18.77 0.16 -3.47
N LYS A 361 20.04 -0.13 -3.19
CA LYS A 361 20.49 -0.72 -1.92
C LYS A 361 21.25 0.35 -1.13
N GLY A 362 20.54 1.04 -0.24
CA GLY A 362 21.05 2.29 0.32
C GLY A 362 21.14 3.35 -0.78
N THR A 363 22.36 3.83 -1.07
CA THR A 363 22.61 4.78 -2.17
C THR A 363 23.15 4.12 -3.43
N GLU A 364 23.45 2.82 -3.39
CA GLU A 364 24.00 2.08 -4.53
C GLU A 364 22.89 1.60 -5.44
N GLN A 365 23.02 1.83 -6.75
CA GLN A 365 22.13 1.23 -7.74
C GLN A 365 22.60 -0.19 -8.07
N VAL A 366 21.73 -1.16 -7.83
CA VAL A 366 21.97 -2.57 -8.11
C VAL A 366 21.11 -2.98 -9.30
N SER A 367 21.72 -3.67 -10.27
CA SER A 367 21.05 -4.22 -11.45
C SER A 367 20.97 -5.75 -11.35
N LEU A 368 19.77 -6.31 -11.48
CA LEU A 368 19.53 -7.75 -11.41
C LEU A 368 18.57 -8.20 -12.52
N PRO A 369 18.65 -9.45 -13.01
CA PRO A 369 17.63 -10.01 -13.88
C PRO A 369 16.24 -9.94 -13.22
N PHE A 370 15.19 -9.62 -13.97
CA PHE A 370 13.83 -9.56 -13.40
C PHE A 370 13.38 -10.88 -12.77
N ALA A 371 13.89 -12.01 -13.28
CA ALA A 371 13.65 -13.34 -12.71
C ALA A 371 14.22 -13.54 -11.29
N GLU A 372 15.10 -12.66 -10.82
CA GLU A 372 15.66 -12.69 -9.47
C GLU A 372 14.84 -11.88 -8.44
N ILE A 373 13.80 -11.15 -8.88
CA ILE A 373 13.02 -10.28 -7.99
C ILE A 373 11.57 -10.78 -7.74
N CYS A 374 11.15 -11.84 -8.42
CA CYS A 374 9.89 -12.56 -8.14
C CYS A 374 9.90 -13.99 -8.67
N VAL A 375 9.05 -14.85 -8.11
CA VAL A 375 8.95 -16.29 -8.42
C VAL A 375 8.74 -16.55 -9.91
N THR A 376 7.86 -15.77 -10.54
CA THR A 376 7.52 -15.98 -11.95
C THR A 376 8.44 -15.23 -12.91
N GLY A 377 9.27 -14.28 -12.45
CA GLY A 377 10.05 -13.43 -13.34
C GLY A 377 9.20 -12.72 -14.40
N GLY A 378 7.98 -12.32 -14.07
CA GLY A 378 7.07 -11.75 -15.06
C GLY A 378 5.92 -10.90 -14.51
N ILE A 379 5.24 -10.26 -15.45
CA ILE A 379 4.09 -9.38 -15.23
C ILE A 379 2.81 -10.11 -15.65
N VAL A 380 1.74 -9.97 -14.87
CA VAL A 380 0.44 -10.61 -15.17
C VAL A 380 -0.11 -10.20 -16.54
N ASN A 381 -0.78 -11.14 -17.22
CA ASN A 381 -1.38 -10.90 -18.53
C ASN A 381 -2.76 -11.55 -18.64
N ALA A 382 -3.79 -10.73 -18.78
CA ALA A 382 -5.18 -11.20 -18.78
C ALA A 382 -5.53 -12.10 -19.97
N TYR A 383 -5.01 -11.78 -21.17
CA TYR A 383 -5.28 -12.55 -22.38
C TYR A 383 -4.67 -13.97 -22.29
N ASN A 384 -3.40 -14.06 -21.91
CA ASN A 384 -2.72 -15.35 -21.72
C ASN A 384 -3.39 -16.17 -20.61
N ALA A 385 -3.81 -15.52 -19.53
CA ALA A 385 -4.49 -16.18 -18.42
C ALA A 385 -5.82 -16.80 -18.87
N LEU A 386 -6.65 -16.07 -19.61
CA LEU A 386 -7.93 -16.59 -20.13
C LEU A 386 -7.74 -17.70 -21.17
N LYS A 387 -6.71 -17.57 -22.04
CA LYS A 387 -6.36 -18.62 -23.00
C LYS A 387 -5.93 -19.91 -22.28
N LEU A 388 -5.14 -19.80 -21.22
CA LEU A 388 -4.72 -20.95 -20.42
C LEU A 388 -5.92 -21.53 -19.64
N ALA A 389 -6.73 -20.69 -19.01
CA ALA A 389 -7.92 -21.09 -18.27
C ALA A 389 -8.92 -21.92 -19.12
N ALA A 390 -9.07 -21.58 -20.40
CA ALA A 390 -9.93 -22.30 -21.35
C ALA A 390 -9.59 -23.80 -21.50
N THR A 391 -8.35 -24.18 -21.20
CA THR A 391 -7.84 -25.54 -21.38
C THR A 391 -7.32 -26.16 -20.07
N TYR A 392 -7.44 -25.43 -18.96
CA TYR A 392 -6.89 -25.83 -17.66
C TYR A 392 -7.75 -26.92 -17.03
N LYS A 393 -7.15 -28.10 -16.80
CA LYS A 393 -7.86 -29.28 -16.27
C LYS A 393 -7.89 -29.33 -14.76
#